data_AF-A0A222WI06-F1
#
_entry.id   AF-A0A222WI06-F1
#
_cell.length_a   1.000
_cell.length_b   1.000
_cell.length_c   1.000
_cell.angle_alpha   90.00
_cell.angle_beta   90.00
_cell.angle_gamma   90.00
#
_symmetry.space_group_name_H-M   'P 1'
#
loop_
_entity.id
_entity.type
_entity.pdbx_description
1 polymer ?
#
loop_
_entity_poly.entity_id
_entity_poly.type
_entity_poly.pdbx_seq_one_letter_code
_entity_poly.pdbx_strand_id
1 'polypeptide(L)'
;MSPLGKLLVIGFGPGDMEHITKRALDALAESEVIIGYNTYVDLIRPLLNGQEIVRTGMTEEVSRAQEAVRQAEMGKKVAVISSGDAGVYGMAGLVYEVLMQKGWRREDGVEVEVVPGISAIQSCASLLGAPVMHDACTISLSDHLTPWETIVKRVEAAASADFVIALYNPRSGRRTRQIVETQSILLRYRDPQTPVGLVKSAYRERQQVIVTTLEDMLNHDIGMLTTVIIGNTSTMVYDGLIVTPRGYQRKYTLDASEQALKPHQRLRTEAEPWSLGAQEDRALNAPQAGAAPAAPGPSASGAAAAVATQARPQAVAAVQAAPSAAQAGAAPASLAAEALGRLAVGGRLPGEANTRWSGQAPAAGAHGATAMAGAGAAAGTATGGFGKPALFEVGVSPGVGNKKFTARQMALLAEIAGDDGELEYTPDHQIVLRVPCADPEELVGRLRDERLIVMPIGDVFKVKACDFCNMEKDDAVPVAEHLQVVLGGLQAPKETSIALNGCGMACYGAVLEDIGIVYRKGGYDLFLGGKKFGRNAHAAQPVAEGIPGEQITDVVENIIAEYKEKGHPNERFHKFFKRVGVVAGFHHEDAPATVEVNAVCGD
;
A
#
# COMPACT_ATOMS: atom_id res chain seq x y z
N MET A 1 -3.41 -39.72 -5.40
CA MET A 1 -2.22 -39.17 -4.72
C MET A 1 -2.71 -38.49 -3.46
N SER A 2 -2.12 -38.76 -2.30
CA SER A 2 -2.39 -37.96 -1.10
C SER A 2 -2.07 -36.50 -1.40
N PRO A 3 -2.81 -35.52 -0.85
CA PRO A 3 -2.50 -34.12 -1.06
C PRO A 3 -1.07 -33.82 -0.58
N LEU A 4 -0.32 -33.06 -1.36
CA LEU A 4 1.01 -32.58 -0.97
C LEU A 4 0.90 -31.70 0.29
N GLY A 5 1.95 -31.74 1.10
CA GLY A 5 2.06 -30.95 2.31
C GLY A 5 2.50 -29.52 2.05
N LYS A 6 3.02 -28.87 3.10
CA LYS A 6 3.46 -27.47 3.05
C LYS A 6 4.78 -27.28 3.78
N LEU A 7 5.69 -26.50 3.19
CA LEU A 7 6.93 -26.03 3.78
C LEU A 7 6.77 -24.59 4.26
N LEU A 8 6.84 -24.40 5.57
CA LEU A 8 6.84 -23.11 6.23
C LEU A 8 8.28 -22.80 6.67
N VAL A 9 8.99 -21.95 5.94
CA VAL A 9 10.35 -21.54 6.30
C VAL A 9 10.26 -20.28 7.16
N ILE A 10 10.45 -20.41 8.47
CA ILE A 10 10.04 -19.40 9.45
C ILE A 10 11.26 -18.69 10.04
N GLY A 11 11.33 -17.38 9.85
CA GLY A 11 12.15 -16.49 10.68
C GLY A 11 11.40 -16.13 11.96
N PHE A 12 11.89 -16.57 13.12
CA PHE A 12 11.23 -16.26 14.40
C PHE A 12 11.78 -15.00 15.09
N GLY A 13 12.67 -14.25 14.46
CA GLY A 13 13.23 -13.04 15.06
C GLY A 13 14.35 -13.30 16.08
N PRO A 14 14.64 -12.36 16.99
CA PRO A 14 15.80 -12.43 17.87
C PRO A 14 15.71 -13.54 18.94
N GLY A 15 14.54 -14.12 19.19
CA GLY A 15 14.35 -15.22 20.16
C GLY A 15 13.62 -14.81 21.44
N ASP A 16 13.26 -13.54 21.58
CA ASP A 16 12.25 -13.09 22.54
C ASP A 16 10.85 -13.26 21.95
N MET A 17 9.90 -13.66 22.78
CA MET A 17 8.51 -13.89 22.40
C MET A 17 7.81 -12.61 21.92
N GLU A 18 8.15 -11.45 22.47
CA GLU A 18 7.56 -10.16 22.07
C GLU A 18 7.98 -9.72 20.66
N HIS A 19 9.06 -10.30 20.13
CA HIS A 19 9.62 -9.97 18.82
C HIS A 19 9.33 -11.03 17.75
N ILE A 20 8.46 -12.00 18.05
CA ILE A 20 7.97 -12.99 17.09
C ILE A 20 6.75 -12.42 16.37
N THR A 21 6.76 -12.47 15.04
CA THR A 21 5.63 -11.98 14.25
C THR A 21 4.40 -12.87 14.46
N LYS A 22 3.21 -12.29 14.37
CA LYS A 22 1.95 -13.05 14.44
C LYS A 22 1.91 -14.20 13.43
N ARG A 23 2.37 -13.96 12.19
CA ARG A 23 2.41 -15.00 11.16
C ARG A 23 3.35 -16.15 11.53
N ALA A 24 4.50 -15.88 12.16
CA ALA A 24 5.42 -16.93 12.62
C ALA A 24 4.79 -17.78 13.74
N LEU A 25 4.06 -17.17 14.67
CA LEU A 25 3.31 -17.91 15.71
C LEU A 25 2.24 -18.82 15.08
N ASP A 26 1.45 -18.28 14.15
CA ASP A 26 0.39 -19.04 13.48
C ASP A 26 0.98 -20.17 12.61
N ALA A 27 2.14 -19.94 11.96
CA ALA A 27 2.86 -20.94 11.18
C ALA A 27 3.41 -22.08 12.05
N LEU A 28 3.95 -21.78 13.23
CA LEU A 28 4.40 -22.79 14.19
C LEU A 28 3.23 -23.62 14.71
N ALA A 29 2.08 -22.97 14.98
CA ALA A 29 0.89 -23.63 15.50
C ALA A 29 0.23 -24.58 14.47
N GLU A 30 0.23 -24.23 13.19
CA GLU A 30 -0.35 -25.08 12.13
C GLU A 30 0.58 -26.20 11.64
N SER A 31 1.84 -26.19 12.07
CA SER A 31 2.83 -27.19 11.65
C SER A 31 2.70 -28.48 12.43
N GLU A 32 2.86 -29.61 11.74
CA GLU A 32 2.89 -30.95 12.34
C GLU A 32 4.32 -31.34 12.74
N VAL A 33 5.31 -30.87 11.97
CA VAL A 33 6.73 -31.15 12.18
C VAL A 33 7.50 -29.84 12.30
N ILE A 34 8.31 -29.71 13.35
CA ILE A 34 9.25 -28.60 13.55
C ILE A 34 10.67 -29.10 13.33
N ILE A 35 11.38 -28.49 12.40
CA ILE A 35 12.74 -28.84 12.04
C ILE A 35 13.65 -27.64 12.27
N GLY A 36 14.68 -27.82 13.10
CA GLY A 36 15.56 -26.72 13.47
C GLY A 36 16.85 -27.15 14.17
N TYR A 37 17.74 -26.18 14.32
CA TYR A 37 18.93 -26.33 15.16
C TYR A 37 18.53 -26.39 16.64
N ASN A 38 19.22 -27.23 17.43
CA ASN A 38 18.95 -27.44 18.87
C ASN A 38 18.67 -26.14 19.64
N THR A 39 19.57 -25.15 19.52
CA THR A 39 19.42 -23.89 20.28
C THR A 39 18.20 -23.08 19.85
N TYR A 40 17.79 -23.17 18.58
CA TYR A 40 16.62 -22.45 18.08
C TYR A 40 15.33 -23.11 18.56
N VAL A 41 15.30 -24.44 18.54
CA VAL A 41 14.18 -25.22 19.08
C VAL A 41 13.99 -24.92 20.57
N ASP A 42 15.08 -24.80 21.33
CA ASP A 42 14.98 -24.51 22.76
C ASP A 42 14.48 -23.07 23.04
N LEU A 43 14.82 -22.09 22.19
CA LEU A 43 14.28 -20.72 22.30
C LEU A 43 12.76 -20.65 22.10
N ILE A 44 12.23 -21.39 21.11
CA ILE A 44 10.80 -21.38 20.81
C ILE A 44 10.02 -22.47 21.55
N ARG A 45 10.66 -23.24 22.44
CA ARG A 45 10.04 -24.40 23.12
C ARG A 45 8.69 -24.07 23.78
N PRO A 46 8.48 -22.91 24.44
CA PRO A 46 7.19 -22.56 25.02
C PRO A 46 6.04 -22.45 24.00
N LEU A 47 6.35 -22.30 22.71
CA LEU A 47 5.38 -22.19 21.63
C LEU A 47 5.03 -23.54 20.99
N LEU A 48 5.79 -24.59 21.31
CA LEU A 48 5.62 -25.91 20.74
C LEU A 48 4.72 -26.74 21.66
N ASN A 49 3.62 -27.25 21.11
CA ASN A 49 2.68 -28.12 21.80
C ASN A 49 2.22 -29.26 20.86
N GLY A 50 2.75 -30.47 21.08
CA GLY A 50 2.31 -31.69 20.39
C GLY A 50 2.92 -31.94 19.00
N GLN A 51 3.72 -31.03 18.44
CA GLN A 51 4.41 -31.26 17.16
C GLN A 51 5.55 -32.28 17.26
N GLU A 52 5.82 -32.98 16.16
CA GLU A 52 7.03 -33.79 15.99
C GLU A 52 8.25 -32.86 15.84
N ILE A 53 9.32 -33.08 16.62
CA ILE A 53 10.49 -32.20 16.60
C ILE A 53 11.70 -32.95 16.02
N VAL A 54 12.19 -32.49 14.87
CA VAL A 54 13.44 -32.97 14.26
C VAL A 54 14.57 -32.00 14.58
N ARG A 55 15.50 -32.47 15.40
CA ARG A 55 16.66 -31.71 15.86
C ARG A 55 17.91 -32.12 15.09
N THR A 56 18.64 -31.15 14.56
CA THR A 56 19.95 -31.41 13.93
C THR A 56 21.06 -30.56 14.51
N GLY A 57 22.31 -31.00 14.33
CA GLY A 57 23.49 -30.24 14.68
C GLY A 57 23.71 -29.01 13.78
N MET A 58 24.70 -28.18 14.12
CA MET A 58 25.03 -26.96 13.37
C MET A 58 25.63 -27.24 11.97
N THR A 59 26.19 -28.43 11.74
CA THR A 59 26.86 -28.81 10.48
C THR A 59 25.97 -29.61 9.53
N GLU A 60 24.69 -29.76 9.84
CA GLU A 60 23.75 -30.65 9.14
C GLU A 60 22.62 -29.86 8.46
N GLU A 61 22.93 -28.66 7.95
CA GLU A 61 21.96 -27.77 7.32
C GLU A 61 21.35 -28.42 6.06
N VAL A 62 22.16 -29.10 5.24
CA VAL A 62 21.70 -29.80 4.03
C VAL A 62 20.74 -30.93 4.40
N SER A 63 21.10 -31.77 5.37
CA SER A 63 20.25 -32.86 5.85
C SER A 63 18.92 -32.32 6.42
N ARG A 64 18.96 -31.15 7.08
CA ARG A 64 17.76 -30.47 7.58
C ARG A 64 16.81 -30.08 6.45
N ALA A 65 17.34 -29.45 5.40
CA ALA A 65 16.54 -29.05 4.24
C ALA A 65 15.99 -30.26 3.47
N GLN A 66 16.80 -31.31 3.27
CA GLN A 66 16.37 -32.55 2.63
C GLN A 66 15.24 -33.24 3.39
N GLU A 67 15.36 -33.34 4.71
CA GLU A 67 14.33 -33.95 5.56
C GLU A 67 13.04 -33.15 5.56
N ALA A 68 13.14 -31.81 5.59
CA ALA A 68 11.96 -30.95 5.51
C ALA A 68 11.18 -31.18 4.21
N VAL A 69 11.88 -31.15 3.07
CA VAL A 69 11.27 -31.38 1.76
C VAL A 69 10.64 -32.78 1.69
N ARG A 70 11.33 -33.80 2.19
CA ARG A 70 10.82 -35.18 2.22
C ARG A 70 9.52 -35.30 3.03
N GLN A 71 9.45 -34.70 4.22
CA GLN A 71 8.26 -34.75 5.08
C GLN A 71 7.08 -33.99 4.45
N ALA A 72 7.34 -32.88 3.78
CA ALA A 72 6.31 -32.12 3.09
C ALA A 72 5.80 -32.83 1.82
N GLU A 73 6.67 -33.52 1.09
CA GLU A 73 6.28 -34.43 -0.02
C GLU A 73 5.39 -35.59 0.48
N MET A 74 5.52 -35.97 1.75
CA MET A 74 4.66 -36.98 2.39
C MET A 74 3.29 -36.44 2.85
N GLY A 75 2.98 -35.17 2.59
CA GLY A 75 1.69 -34.56 2.93
C GLY A 75 1.69 -33.75 4.23
N LYS A 76 2.81 -33.67 4.97
CA LYS A 76 2.86 -32.97 6.26
C LYS A 76 3.05 -31.46 6.11
N LYS A 77 2.55 -30.70 7.07
CA LYS A 77 2.93 -29.29 7.29
C LYS A 77 4.21 -29.21 8.11
N VAL A 78 5.28 -28.69 7.51
CA VAL A 78 6.63 -28.71 8.06
C VAL A 78 7.14 -27.29 8.28
N ALA A 79 7.45 -26.92 9.52
CA ALA A 79 8.17 -25.71 9.85
C ALA A 79 9.68 -25.92 9.82
N VAL A 80 10.39 -25.14 9.02
CA VAL A 80 11.85 -25.02 9.05
C VAL A 80 12.22 -23.71 9.71
N ILE A 81 12.68 -23.76 10.96
CA ILE A 81 12.89 -22.56 11.77
C ILE A 81 14.30 -21.97 11.61
N SER A 82 14.37 -20.63 11.57
CA SER A 82 15.60 -19.84 11.53
C SER A 82 15.52 -18.69 12.54
N SER A 83 16.61 -18.44 13.26
CA SER A 83 16.73 -17.22 14.07
C SER A 83 16.81 -16.00 13.17
N GLY A 84 16.25 -14.87 13.61
CA GLY A 84 16.19 -13.66 12.80
C GLY A 84 15.20 -13.84 11.66
N ASP A 85 15.65 -13.53 10.45
CA ASP A 85 14.90 -13.74 9.22
C ASP A 85 15.41 -14.99 8.48
N ALA A 86 14.51 -15.80 7.92
CA ALA A 86 14.89 -17.04 7.23
C ALA A 86 15.66 -16.80 5.91
N GLY A 87 15.50 -15.63 5.30
CA GLY A 87 16.21 -15.22 4.09
C GLY A 87 17.58 -14.57 4.35
N VAL A 88 17.87 -14.15 5.58
CA VAL A 88 19.14 -13.49 5.93
C VAL A 88 20.08 -14.49 6.58
N TYR A 89 20.95 -15.11 5.76
CA TYR A 89 21.88 -16.16 6.20
C TYR A 89 21.20 -17.33 6.95
N GLY A 90 19.93 -17.59 6.62
CA GLY A 90 19.08 -18.63 7.21
C GLY A 90 18.78 -19.78 6.24
N MET A 91 17.74 -20.55 6.55
CA MET A 91 17.43 -21.80 5.85
C MET A 91 16.72 -21.63 4.49
N ALA A 92 16.15 -20.45 4.17
CA ALA A 92 15.31 -20.30 2.98
C ALA A 92 16.06 -20.59 1.68
N GLY A 93 17.27 -20.05 1.52
CA GLY A 93 18.09 -20.29 0.33
C GLY A 93 18.38 -21.78 0.13
N LEU A 94 18.82 -22.46 1.18
CA LEU A 94 19.15 -23.89 1.12
C LEU A 94 17.93 -24.78 0.85
N VAL A 95 16.76 -24.44 1.41
CA VAL A 95 15.50 -25.16 1.11
C VAL A 95 15.17 -25.03 -0.38
N TYR A 96 15.30 -23.84 -0.97
CA TYR A 96 15.11 -23.66 -2.41
C TYR A 96 16.15 -24.42 -3.24
N GLU A 97 17.43 -24.43 -2.85
CA GLU A 97 18.46 -25.20 -3.56
C GLU A 97 18.11 -26.70 -3.62
N VAL A 98 17.66 -27.28 -2.50
CA VAL A 98 17.22 -28.69 -2.45
C VAL A 98 15.99 -28.92 -3.32
N LEU A 99 15.01 -28.02 -3.29
CA LEU A 99 13.82 -28.10 -4.15
C LEU A 99 14.19 -28.03 -5.64
N MET A 100 15.08 -27.12 -6.01
CA MET A 100 15.58 -26.97 -7.39
C MET A 100 16.29 -28.23 -7.88
N GLN A 101 17.12 -28.85 -7.04
CA GLN A 101 17.79 -30.11 -7.38
C GLN A 101 16.81 -31.26 -7.63
N LYS A 102 15.65 -31.24 -6.96
CA LYS A 102 14.56 -32.20 -7.14
C LYS A 102 13.63 -31.88 -8.32
N GLY A 103 13.85 -30.78 -9.03
CA GLY A 103 13.00 -30.36 -10.14
C GLY A 103 11.64 -29.82 -9.72
N TRP A 104 11.52 -29.32 -8.47
CA TRP A 104 10.30 -28.71 -7.96
C TRP A 104 9.83 -27.54 -8.83
N ARG A 105 8.51 -27.44 -9.04
CA ARG A 105 7.86 -26.27 -9.62
C ARG A 105 6.78 -25.78 -8.68
N ARG A 106 6.48 -24.49 -8.76
CA ARG A 106 5.49 -23.84 -7.90
C ARG A 106 4.05 -24.30 -8.14
N GLU A 107 3.74 -24.77 -9.34
CA GLU A 107 2.37 -25.11 -9.78
C GLU A 107 1.90 -26.48 -9.28
N ASP A 108 2.80 -27.47 -9.28
CA ASP A 108 2.50 -28.88 -9.01
C ASP A 108 3.33 -29.47 -7.86
N GLY A 109 4.25 -28.70 -7.29
CA GLY A 109 5.08 -29.10 -6.16
C GLY A 109 4.48 -28.76 -4.79
N VAL A 110 5.23 -29.10 -3.74
CA VAL A 110 4.90 -28.74 -2.35
C VAL A 110 4.74 -27.22 -2.22
N GLU A 111 3.72 -26.77 -1.50
CA GLU A 111 3.55 -25.35 -1.20
C GLU A 111 4.69 -24.85 -0.32
N VAL A 112 5.37 -23.77 -0.72
CA VAL A 112 6.48 -23.18 0.04
C VAL A 112 6.12 -21.76 0.42
N GLU A 113 6.19 -21.45 1.72
CA GLU A 113 5.98 -20.13 2.27
C GLU A 113 7.17 -19.73 3.13
N VAL A 114 7.78 -18.58 2.83
CA VAL A 114 8.81 -17.97 3.67
C VAL A 114 8.14 -16.95 4.58
N VAL A 115 8.18 -17.19 5.88
CA VAL A 115 7.60 -16.31 6.90
C VAL A 115 8.70 -15.39 7.43
N PRO A 116 8.55 -14.05 7.29
CA PRO A 116 9.59 -13.11 7.67
C PRO A 116 9.74 -12.98 9.18
N GLY A 117 10.96 -12.68 9.61
CA GLY A 117 11.31 -12.43 11.01
C GLY A 117 12.18 -11.18 11.17
N ILE A 118 12.25 -10.66 12.40
CA ILE A 118 13.09 -9.48 12.70
C ILE A 118 14.56 -9.93 12.72
N SER A 119 15.33 -9.55 11.70
CA SER A 119 16.73 -9.96 11.60
C SER A 119 17.63 -9.28 12.65
N ALA A 120 18.86 -9.79 12.79
CA ALA A 120 19.77 -9.34 13.83
C ALA A 120 20.17 -7.87 13.66
N ILE A 121 20.27 -7.36 12.43
CA ILE A 121 20.56 -5.95 12.15
C ILE A 121 19.51 -5.02 12.77
N GLN A 122 18.22 -5.29 12.58
CA GLN A 122 17.16 -4.47 13.18
C GLN A 122 17.11 -4.65 14.70
N SER A 123 17.21 -5.89 15.16
CA SER A 123 17.18 -6.21 16.59
C SER A 123 18.31 -5.48 17.34
N CYS A 124 19.54 -5.57 16.84
CA CYS A 124 20.69 -4.93 17.45
C CYS A 124 20.65 -3.41 17.30
N ALA A 125 20.21 -2.89 16.15
CA ALA A 125 20.08 -1.45 15.95
C ALA A 125 19.12 -0.81 16.95
N SER A 126 17.98 -1.46 17.23
CA SER A 126 16.98 -0.94 18.19
C SER A 126 17.52 -0.84 19.63
N LEU A 127 18.52 -1.64 19.99
CA LEU A 127 19.21 -1.59 21.28
C LEU A 127 20.34 -0.56 21.33
N LEU A 128 20.78 -0.07 20.16
CA LEU A 128 21.86 0.92 20.02
C LEU A 128 21.34 2.34 19.75
N GLY A 129 20.06 2.51 19.39
CA GLY A 129 19.49 3.79 18.97
C GLY A 129 19.01 3.74 17.51
N ALA A 130 19.65 4.52 16.64
CA ALA A 130 19.29 4.61 15.21
C ALA A 130 20.52 4.49 14.28
N PRO A 131 21.35 3.45 14.40
CA PRO A 131 22.57 3.33 13.60
C PRO A 131 22.32 3.04 12.12
N VAL A 132 21.19 2.44 11.75
CA VAL A 132 20.87 1.95 10.38
C VAL A 132 19.83 2.82 9.66
N MET A 133 19.74 4.11 9.99
CA MET A 133 18.79 5.06 9.38
C MET A 133 19.17 5.47 7.95
N HIS A 134 20.45 5.35 7.60
CA HIS A 134 20.97 5.60 6.25
C HIS A 134 21.24 4.27 5.54
N ASP A 135 21.66 4.33 4.28
CA ASP A 135 22.06 3.19 3.46
C ASP A 135 22.97 2.25 4.25
N ALA A 136 22.50 1.01 4.41
CA ALA A 136 23.14 -0.02 5.21
C ALA A 136 23.24 -1.33 4.43
N CYS A 137 24.26 -2.11 4.76
CA CYS A 137 24.45 -3.44 4.19
C CYS A 137 24.74 -4.48 5.29
N THR A 138 24.44 -5.74 5.00
CA THR A 138 24.81 -6.87 5.86
C THR A 138 25.89 -7.69 5.19
N ILE A 139 26.94 -8.04 5.93
CA ILE A 139 28.03 -8.90 5.43
C ILE A 139 28.28 -10.02 6.44
N SER A 140 28.25 -11.27 5.99
CA SER A 140 28.68 -12.42 6.77
C SER A 140 30.20 -12.59 6.66
N LEU A 141 30.89 -12.73 7.80
CA LEU A 141 32.33 -13.05 7.86
C LEU A 141 32.60 -14.56 7.90
N SER A 142 31.63 -15.38 7.48
CA SER A 142 31.78 -16.81 7.33
C SER A 142 32.32 -17.15 5.95
N ASP A 143 33.55 -17.67 5.89
CA ASP A 143 34.25 -18.11 4.68
C ASP A 143 34.09 -19.61 4.39
N HIS A 144 33.21 -20.31 5.12
CA HIS A 144 32.98 -21.75 4.94
C HIS A 144 32.50 -22.13 3.53
N LEU A 145 31.67 -21.29 2.93
CA LEU A 145 31.10 -21.50 1.58
C LEU A 145 31.39 -20.33 0.63
N THR A 146 32.07 -19.28 1.11
CA THR A 146 32.38 -18.08 0.33
C THR A 146 33.88 -17.80 0.42
N PRO A 147 34.61 -17.77 -0.70
CA PRO A 147 36.03 -17.43 -0.69
C PRO A 147 36.29 -16.10 0.02
N TRP A 148 37.33 -16.04 0.84
CA TRP A 148 37.64 -14.87 1.66
C TRP A 148 37.84 -13.60 0.81
N GLU A 149 38.46 -13.73 -0.36
CA GLU A 149 38.70 -12.64 -1.31
C GLU A 149 37.40 -11.97 -1.77
N THR A 150 36.31 -12.76 -1.88
CA THR A 150 34.99 -12.23 -2.21
C THR A 150 34.42 -11.41 -1.05
N ILE A 151 34.64 -11.86 0.18
CA ILE A 151 34.20 -11.13 1.39
C ILE A 151 34.99 -9.82 1.51
N VAL A 152 36.31 -9.85 1.33
CA VAL A 152 37.17 -8.65 1.30
C VAL A 152 36.65 -7.64 0.28
N LYS A 153 36.37 -8.07 -0.95
CA LYS A 153 35.81 -7.20 -1.99
C LYS A 153 34.49 -6.56 -1.57
N ARG A 154 33.60 -7.30 -0.89
CA ARG A 154 32.32 -6.77 -0.38
C ARG A 154 32.54 -5.73 0.72
N VAL A 155 33.45 -6.00 1.66
CA VAL A 155 33.80 -5.07 2.74
C VAL A 155 34.41 -3.79 2.15
N GLU A 156 35.37 -3.89 1.23
CA GLU A 156 35.97 -2.73 0.56
C GLU A 156 34.95 -1.91 -0.23
N ALA A 157 34.04 -2.57 -0.95
CA ALA A 157 32.95 -1.89 -1.67
C ALA A 157 32.01 -1.15 -0.71
N ALA A 158 31.57 -1.79 0.38
CA ALA A 158 30.72 -1.14 1.38
C ALA A 158 31.44 0.03 2.08
N ALA A 159 32.74 -0.13 2.35
CA ALA A 159 33.60 0.90 2.92
C ALA A 159 33.70 2.11 1.98
N SER A 160 34.17 1.89 0.75
CA SER A 160 34.33 2.96 -0.25
C SER A 160 33.04 3.71 -0.58
N ALA A 161 31.88 3.04 -0.53
CA ALA A 161 30.58 3.64 -0.83
C ALA A 161 29.86 4.25 0.40
N ASP A 162 30.56 4.38 1.53
CA ASP A 162 30.03 4.99 2.77
C ASP A 162 28.77 4.34 3.40
N PHE A 163 28.62 3.03 3.24
CA PHE A 163 27.53 2.29 3.89
C PHE A 163 27.75 2.14 5.39
N VAL A 164 26.66 2.11 6.15
CA VAL A 164 26.62 1.47 7.48
C VAL A 164 26.73 -0.04 7.28
N ILE A 165 27.53 -0.73 8.10
CA ILE A 165 27.84 -2.15 7.90
C ILE A 165 27.42 -2.95 9.13
N ALA A 166 26.53 -3.93 8.94
CA ALA A 166 26.21 -4.93 9.95
C ALA A 166 26.92 -6.26 9.64
N LEU A 167 27.87 -6.65 10.49
CA LEU A 167 28.62 -7.88 10.34
C LEU A 167 27.91 -9.03 11.06
N TYR A 168 27.61 -10.08 10.29
CA TYR A 168 27.08 -11.35 10.77
C TYR A 168 28.20 -12.37 10.90
N ASN A 169 28.02 -13.33 11.81
CA ASN A 169 28.97 -14.40 12.05
C ASN A 169 30.42 -13.88 12.25
N PRO A 170 30.63 -12.79 13.02
CA PRO A 170 31.87 -12.03 12.98
C PRO A 170 33.08 -12.81 13.48
N ARG A 171 32.86 -13.71 14.45
CA ARG A 171 33.91 -14.55 15.03
C ARG A 171 33.36 -15.91 15.44
N SER A 172 34.17 -16.95 15.33
CA SER A 172 33.90 -18.27 15.89
C SER A 172 35.18 -18.85 16.49
N GLY A 173 35.11 -20.04 17.12
CA GLY A 173 36.30 -20.69 17.68
C GLY A 173 37.40 -20.97 16.65
N ARG A 174 37.04 -21.19 15.38
CA ARG A 174 38.00 -21.40 14.27
C ARG A 174 38.28 -20.13 13.46
N ARG A 175 37.31 -19.21 13.38
CA ARG A 175 37.37 -17.98 12.57
C ARG A 175 37.63 -16.78 13.48
N THR A 176 38.90 -16.45 13.69
CA THR A 176 39.34 -15.35 14.56
C THR A 176 40.01 -14.21 13.80
N ARG A 177 40.54 -14.47 12.60
CA ARG A 177 41.31 -13.50 11.80
C ARG A 177 40.44 -12.59 10.94
N GLN A 178 39.28 -13.07 10.50
CA GLN A 178 38.39 -12.38 9.56
C GLN A 178 37.92 -11.01 10.09
N ILE A 179 37.55 -10.92 11.37
CA ILE A 179 37.14 -9.65 11.99
C ILE A 179 38.31 -8.65 12.09
N VAL A 180 39.52 -9.13 12.33
CA VAL A 180 40.73 -8.30 12.43
C VAL A 180 41.08 -7.70 11.07
N GLU A 181 41.03 -8.51 10.02
CA GLU A 181 41.26 -8.03 8.66
C GLU A 181 40.15 -7.10 8.19
N THR A 182 38.90 -7.40 8.54
CA THR A 182 37.76 -6.52 8.25
C THR A 182 37.95 -5.14 8.88
N GLN A 183 38.32 -5.06 10.16
CA GLN A 183 38.64 -3.79 10.82
C GLN A 183 39.79 -3.07 10.09
N SER A 184 40.87 -3.78 9.77
CA SER A 184 42.03 -3.22 9.07
C SER A 184 41.66 -2.65 7.70
N ILE A 185 40.77 -3.32 6.96
CA ILE A 185 40.25 -2.83 5.68
C ILE A 185 39.46 -1.55 5.89
N LEU A 186 38.55 -1.52 6.87
CA LEU A 186 37.67 -0.38 7.14
C LEU A 186 38.44 0.86 7.60
N LEU A 187 39.50 0.69 8.40
CA LEU A 187 40.37 1.79 8.85
C LEU A 187 41.08 2.51 7.68
N ARG A 188 41.13 1.93 6.48
CA ARG A 188 41.63 2.63 5.28
C ARG A 188 40.62 3.62 4.68
N TYR A 189 39.34 3.53 5.05
CA TYR A 189 38.25 4.33 4.48
C TYR A 189 37.46 5.14 5.52
N ARG A 190 37.68 4.87 6.80
CA ARG A 190 36.90 5.43 7.92
C ARG A 190 37.83 6.00 8.98
N ASP A 191 37.32 6.98 9.72
CA ASP A 191 38.00 7.52 10.89
C ASP A 191 38.10 6.42 11.99
N PRO A 192 39.24 6.26 12.68
CA PRO A 192 39.38 5.32 13.79
C PRO A 192 38.31 5.48 14.89
N GLN A 193 37.80 6.70 15.09
CA GLN A 193 36.76 7.03 16.06
C GLN A 193 35.33 6.77 15.55
N THR A 194 35.16 6.22 14.35
CA THR A 194 33.84 5.87 13.80
C THR A 194 33.09 4.98 14.80
N PRO A 195 31.84 5.33 15.19
CA PRO A 195 31.10 4.56 16.19
C PRO A 195 30.83 3.11 15.76
N VAL A 196 31.02 2.19 16.69
CA VAL A 196 30.75 0.75 16.54
C VAL A 196 29.89 0.26 17.70
N GLY A 197 28.80 -0.44 17.37
CA GLY A 197 27.96 -1.15 18.33
C GLY A 197 28.23 -2.65 18.28
N LEU A 198 28.52 -3.26 19.42
CA LEU A 198 28.63 -4.71 19.59
C LEU A 198 27.43 -5.18 20.41
N VAL A 199 26.56 -5.98 19.80
CA VAL A 199 25.38 -6.49 20.48
C VAL A 199 25.42 -8.01 20.48
N LYS A 200 25.57 -8.58 21.67
CA LYS A 200 25.61 -10.02 21.91
C LYS A 200 24.26 -10.48 22.43
N SER A 201 23.71 -11.54 21.85
CA SER A 201 22.47 -12.19 22.31
C SER A 201 21.30 -11.21 22.49
N ALA A 202 21.06 -10.33 21.50
CA ALA A 202 19.97 -9.36 21.52
C ALA A 202 18.63 -10.01 21.89
N TYR A 203 17.92 -9.39 22.83
CA TYR A 203 16.65 -9.82 23.41
C TYR A 203 16.67 -11.25 23.98
N ARG A 204 17.79 -11.68 24.56
CA ARG A 204 17.91 -12.95 25.28
C ARG A 204 18.55 -12.72 26.64
N GLU A 205 18.51 -13.72 27.53
CA GLU A 205 18.99 -13.61 28.91
C GLU A 205 20.44 -13.08 29.05
N ARG A 206 21.33 -13.42 28.10
CA ARG A 206 22.74 -12.98 28.10
C ARG A 206 23.00 -11.78 27.19
N GLN A 207 22.02 -10.90 27.04
CA GLN A 207 22.14 -9.68 26.25
C GLN A 207 23.28 -8.81 26.78
N GLN A 208 24.15 -8.36 25.89
CA GLN A 208 25.17 -7.37 26.19
C GLN A 208 25.26 -6.37 25.04
N VAL A 209 25.25 -5.09 25.37
CA VAL A 209 25.34 -3.98 24.41
C VAL A 209 26.59 -3.18 24.78
N ILE A 210 27.48 -2.98 23.81
CA ILE A 210 28.69 -2.19 23.95
C ILE A 210 28.73 -1.18 22.82
N VAL A 211 28.91 0.10 23.16
CA VAL A 211 29.24 1.16 22.21
C VAL A 211 30.72 1.46 22.35
N THR A 212 31.44 1.42 21.24
CA THR A 212 32.89 1.57 21.14
C THR A 212 33.24 2.24 19.81
N THR A 213 34.52 2.25 19.44
CA THR A 213 35.04 2.85 18.19
C THR A 213 35.51 1.77 17.23
N LEU A 214 35.74 2.14 15.97
CA LEU A 214 36.31 1.24 14.98
C LEU A 214 37.73 0.80 15.37
N GLU A 215 38.52 1.66 16.02
CA GLU A 215 39.83 1.32 16.57
C GLU A 215 39.74 0.31 17.72
N ASP A 216 38.84 0.54 18.67
CA ASP A 216 38.77 -0.21 19.93
C ASP A 216 37.88 -1.44 19.90
N MET A 217 37.12 -1.68 18.81
CA MET A 217 36.13 -2.76 18.77
C MET A 217 36.71 -4.15 19.07
N LEU A 218 37.98 -4.40 18.76
CA LEU A 218 38.65 -5.69 19.01
C LEU A 218 39.08 -5.88 20.47
N ASN A 219 39.04 -4.84 21.30
CA ASN A 219 39.33 -4.91 22.74
C ASN A 219 38.18 -5.56 23.53
N HIS A 220 37.04 -5.80 22.87
CA HIS A 220 35.83 -6.37 23.47
C HIS A 220 35.59 -7.82 23.01
N ASP A 221 34.78 -8.56 23.79
CA ASP A 221 34.39 -9.93 23.43
C ASP A 221 33.41 -9.94 22.25
N ILE A 222 33.91 -10.38 21.09
CA ILE A 222 33.12 -10.63 19.89
C ILE A 222 33.05 -12.13 19.67
N GLY A 223 31.84 -12.70 19.76
CA GLY A 223 31.60 -14.12 19.57
C GLY A 223 30.61 -14.43 18.43
N MET A 224 30.20 -15.69 18.35
CA MET A 224 29.26 -16.17 17.32
C MET A 224 27.85 -15.57 17.47
N LEU A 225 27.46 -15.20 18.70
CA LEU A 225 26.15 -14.60 19.01
C LEU A 225 26.20 -13.05 19.02
N THR A 226 27.28 -12.47 18.51
CA THR A 226 27.46 -11.01 18.43
C THR A 226 27.18 -10.53 17.02
N THR A 227 26.40 -9.46 16.90
CA THR A 227 26.31 -8.66 15.67
C THR A 227 27.11 -7.38 15.89
N VAL A 228 27.94 -7.01 14.92
CA VAL A 228 28.72 -5.77 14.94
C VAL A 228 28.07 -4.78 13.97
N ILE A 229 27.69 -3.60 14.44
CA ILE A 229 27.18 -2.52 13.60
C ILE A 229 28.21 -1.41 13.57
N ILE A 230 28.72 -1.10 12.37
CA ILE A 230 29.76 -0.09 12.15
C ILE A 230 29.10 1.09 11.42
N GLY A 231 29.21 2.27 12.03
CA GLY A 231 28.70 3.51 11.46
C GLY A 231 29.35 3.90 10.13
N ASN A 232 28.71 4.83 9.44
CA ASN A 232 29.30 5.51 8.30
C ASN A 232 29.93 6.84 8.74
N THR A 233 30.44 7.64 7.80
CA THR A 233 31.12 8.92 8.12
C THR A 233 30.25 9.93 8.86
N SER A 234 28.92 9.82 8.78
CA SER A 234 27.98 10.72 9.46
C SER A 234 27.50 10.21 10.82
N THR A 235 27.80 8.95 11.15
CA THR A 235 27.35 8.33 12.40
C THR A 235 28.05 8.95 13.61
N MET A 236 27.28 9.25 14.64
CA MET A 236 27.77 9.82 15.90
C MET A 236 27.20 9.08 17.11
N VAL A 237 27.83 9.27 18.28
CA VAL A 237 27.27 8.84 19.57
C VAL A 237 26.65 10.06 20.27
N TYR A 238 25.41 9.94 20.70
CA TYR A 238 24.70 10.93 21.49
C TYR A 238 24.08 10.24 22.72
N ASP A 239 24.51 10.64 23.92
CA ASP A 239 24.04 10.08 25.19
C ASP A 239 24.08 8.54 25.24
N GLY A 240 25.20 7.96 24.77
CA GLY A 240 25.38 6.51 24.70
C GLY A 240 24.61 5.81 23.59
N LEU A 241 23.83 6.53 22.78
CA LEU A 241 23.13 6.00 21.61
C LEU A 241 23.91 6.27 20.33
N ILE A 242 23.96 5.29 19.43
CA ILE A 242 24.51 5.45 18.08
C ILE A 242 23.41 5.97 17.17
N VAL A 243 23.66 7.11 16.53
CA VAL A 243 22.72 7.79 15.63
C VAL A 243 23.41 8.07 14.31
N THR A 244 22.80 7.60 13.23
CA THR A 244 23.19 7.98 11.86
C THR A 244 22.19 9.00 11.34
N PRO A 245 22.51 10.30 11.28
CA PRO A 245 21.56 11.31 10.86
C PRO A 245 21.09 11.09 9.42
N ARG A 246 19.78 11.16 9.17
CA ARG A 246 19.23 11.11 7.80
C ARG A 246 19.58 12.34 6.94
N GLY A 247 20.12 13.39 7.55
CA GLY A 247 20.42 14.65 6.87
C GLY A 247 19.29 15.68 6.93
N TYR A 248 18.27 15.50 7.80
CA TYR A 248 17.19 16.48 7.98
C TYR A 248 17.73 17.88 8.30
N GLN A 249 18.79 18.00 9.10
CA GLN A 249 19.40 19.30 9.44
C GLN A 249 19.87 20.11 8.22
N ARG A 250 20.06 19.48 7.05
CA ARG A 250 20.38 20.19 5.80
C ARG A 250 19.20 21.00 5.25
N LYS A 251 17.97 20.65 5.65
CA LYS A 251 16.71 21.27 5.18
C LYS A 251 15.85 21.85 6.30
N TYR A 252 16.07 21.41 7.54
CA TYR A 252 15.21 21.68 8.69
C TYR A 252 16.00 22.22 9.88
N THR A 253 15.42 23.18 10.57
CA THR A 253 15.85 23.65 11.89
C THR A 253 15.07 22.86 12.93
N LEU A 254 15.68 21.83 13.51
CA LEU A 254 14.96 20.80 14.31
C LEU A 254 14.36 21.36 15.62
N ASP A 255 14.86 22.49 16.09
CA ASP A 255 14.44 23.20 17.30
C ASP A 255 13.40 24.31 17.04
N ALA A 256 13.00 24.52 15.78
CA ALA A 256 12.01 25.53 15.42
C ALA A 256 10.67 24.90 15.00
N SER A 257 9.56 25.39 15.55
CA SER A 257 8.20 25.01 15.13
C SER A 257 7.89 25.53 13.73
N GLU A 258 8.41 26.70 13.37
CA GLU A 258 8.31 27.29 12.04
C GLU A 258 9.62 27.10 11.28
N GLN A 259 9.52 26.55 10.06
CA GLN A 259 10.66 26.28 9.21
C GLN A 259 10.83 27.41 8.19
N ALA A 260 12.04 27.96 8.10
CA ALA A 260 12.33 29.13 7.26
C ALA A 260 11.95 28.94 5.77
N LEU A 261 12.09 27.72 5.25
CA LEU A 261 11.69 27.37 3.89
C LEU A 261 10.31 26.71 3.88
N LYS A 262 9.40 27.20 3.02
CA LYS A 262 8.13 26.52 2.72
C LYS A 262 8.40 25.20 1.97
N PRO A 263 7.50 24.20 2.03
CA PRO A 263 7.74 22.90 1.39
C PRO A 263 8.16 22.96 -0.09
N HIS A 264 7.51 23.81 -0.90
CA HIS A 264 7.84 23.99 -2.33
C HIS A 264 9.19 24.70 -2.58
N GLN A 265 9.73 25.41 -1.58
CA GLN A 265 11.05 26.05 -1.67
C GLN A 265 12.17 25.07 -1.30
N ARG A 266 11.89 24.10 -0.41
CA ARG A 266 12.85 23.06 -0.01
C ARG A 266 13.22 22.11 -1.14
N LEU A 267 12.29 21.89 -2.08
CA LEU A 267 12.45 20.99 -3.22
C LEU A 267 13.14 21.65 -4.43
N ARG A 268 13.53 22.92 -4.32
CA ARG A 268 14.24 23.61 -5.40
C ARG A 268 15.70 23.20 -5.44
N THR A 269 16.29 23.22 -6.63
CA THR A 269 17.70 22.93 -6.91
C THR A 269 18.67 23.65 -5.95
N GLU A 270 18.39 24.91 -5.60
CA GLU A 270 19.27 25.71 -4.72
C GLU A 270 19.29 25.18 -3.27
N ALA A 271 18.17 24.62 -2.81
CA ALA A 271 18.02 24.03 -1.48
C ALA A 271 18.46 22.55 -1.43
N GLU A 272 18.64 21.91 -2.60
CA GLU A 272 19.10 20.52 -2.73
C GLU A 272 20.28 20.40 -3.73
N PRO A 273 21.40 21.09 -3.50
CA PRO A 273 22.52 21.11 -4.44
C PRO A 273 23.19 19.75 -4.67
N TRP A 274 22.87 18.76 -3.82
CA TRP A 274 23.31 17.36 -3.93
C TRP A 274 22.37 16.50 -4.77
N SER A 275 21.18 17.00 -5.15
CA SER A 275 20.22 16.26 -5.97
C SER A 275 20.74 16.11 -7.41
N LEU A 276 20.29 15.07 -8.11
CA LEU A 276 20.71 14.81 -9.48
C LEU A 276 20.33 15.98 -10.42
N GLY A 277 19.11 16.50 -10.30
CA GLY A 277 18.67 17.67 -11.08
C GLY A 277 19.53 18.92 -10.84
N ALA A 278 19.97 19.14 -9.60
CA ALA A 278 20.88 20.25 -9.29
C ALA A 278 22.27 20.10 -9.92
N GLN A 279 22.76 18.86 -10.03
CA GLN A 279 24.03 18.57 -10.67
C GLN A 279 23.95 18.73 -12.19
N GLU A 280 22.84 18.31 -12.79
CA GLU A 280 22.55 18.52 -14.22
C GLU A 280 22.42 20.01 -14.55
N ASP A 281 21.68 20.77 -13.74
CA ASP A 281 21.57 22.24 -13.88
C ASP A 281 22.93 22.92 -13.77
N ARG A 282 23.81 22.47 -12.87
CA ARG A 282 25.19 22.99 -12.74
C ARG A 282 26.07 22.60 -13.92
N ALA A 283 25.94 21.38 -14.44
CA ALA A 283 26.70 20.92 -15.60
C ALA A 283 26.29 21.68 -16.88
N LEU A 284 25.01 22.00 -17.02
CA LEU A 284 24.47 22.79 -18.14
C LEU A 284 24.83 24.28 -18.06
N ASN A 285 24.95 24.83 -16.84
CA ASN A 285 25.26 26.25 -16.60
C ASN A 285 26.74 26.54 -16.28
N ALA A 286 27.62 25.54 -16.32
CA ALA A 286 29.04 25.76 -16.15
C ALA A 286 29.60 26.54 -17.35
N PRO A 287 30.39 27.63 -17.15
CA PRO A 287 31.09 28.27 -18.25
C PRO A 287 32.01 27.24 -18.92
N GLN A 288 31.88 27.07 -20.23
CA GLN A 288 32.75 26.18 -21.01
C GLN A 288 34.21 26.63 -20.81
N ALA A 289 34.93 25.93 -19.95
CA ALA A 289 36.37 26.09 -19.84
C ALA A 289 36.97 25.69 -21.20
N GLY A 290 37.63 26.65 -21.86
CA GLY A 290 38.26 26.45 -23.14
C GLY A 290 39.14 25.20 -23.15
N ALA A 291 38.92 24.35 -24.13
CA ALA A 291 39.73 23.17 -24.36
C ALA A 291 41.21 23.56 -24.50
N ALA A 292 42.08 22.89 -23.74
CA ALA A 292 43.52 22.94 -23.96
C ALA A 292 43.84 22.45 -25.40
N PRO A 293 44.84 23.03 -26.09
CA PRO A 293 45.07 22.73 -27.49
C PRO A 293 45.71 21.34 -27.64
N ALA A 294 45.05 20.46 -28.40
CA ALA A 294 45.64 19.24 -28.91
C ALA A 294 46.45 19.52 -30.19
N ALA A 295 47.58 18.83 -30.33
CA ALA A 295 48.57 18.95 -31.40
C ALA A 295 48.02 18.66 -32.83
N PRO A 296 48.69 19.11 -33.91
CA PRO A 296 48.07 19.23 -35.24
C PRO A 296 48.23 18.00 -36.15
N GLY A 297 47.10 17.55 -36.73
CA GLY A 297 46.87 17.15 -38.14
C GLY A 297 47.54 15.89 -38.75
N PRO A 298 47.11 15.41 -39.95
CA PRO A 298 46.29 16.12 -40.95
C PRO A 298 45.11 15.36 -41.63
N SER A 299 44.12 16.17 -42.05
CA SER A 299 43.25 16.15 -43.26
C SER A 299 42.55 14.87 -43.77
N ALA A 300 41.22 14.94 -43.97
CA ALA A 300 40.61 15.27 -45.28
C ALA A 300 39.06 15.19 -45.28
N SER A 301 38.44 16.26 -45.81
CA SER A 301 37.19 16.37 -46.61
C SER A 301 35.92 15.57 -46.29
N GLY A 302 34.78 16.26 -46.20
CA GLY A 302 33.45 15.68 -46.47
C GLY A 302 32.29 16.60 -46.08
N ALA A 303 31.41 16.92 -47.04
CA ALA A 303 30.42 18.00 -47.00
C ALA A 303 29.16 17.79 -46.13
N ALA A 304 28.69 18.91 -45.58
CA ALA A 304 27.31 19.42 -45.43
C ALA A 304 26.10 18.47 -45.40
N ALA A 305 25.24 18.64 -44.38
CA ALA A 305 23.81 18.92 -44.54
C ALA A 305 23.21 19.49 -43.23
N ALA A 306 22.61 20.67 -43.33
CA ALA A 306 21.84 21.30 -42.27
C ALA A 306 20.37 20.87 -42.35
N VAL A 307 19.75 20.56 -41.21
CA VAL A 307 18.29 20.57 -41.05
C VAL A 307 17.97 21.26 -39.73
N ALA A 308 17.39 22.45 -39.85
CA ALA A 308 16.80 23.20 -38.77
C ALA A 308 15.58 22.45 -38.21
N THR A 309 15.48 22.35 -36.88
CA THR A 309 14.23 21.94 -36.22
C THR A 309 13.81 23.01 -35.23
N GLN A 310 12.55 23.39 -35.40
CA GLN A 310 11.86 24.52 -34.82
C GLN A 310 11.50 24.28 -33.35
N ALA A 311 11.24 25.41 -32.69
CA ALA A 311 10.95 25.59 -31.27
C ALA A 311 9.81 24.71 -30.72
N ARG A 312 9.96 24.32 -29.44
CA ARG A 312 8.90 23.74 -28.59
C ARG A 312 7.95 24.84 -28.09
N PRO A 313 6.63 24.59 -28.02
CA PRO A 313 5.67 25.54 -27.45
C PRO A 313 5.66 25.51 -25.91
N GLN A 314 5.23 26.65 -25.36
CA GLN A 314 5.26 27.08 -23.97
C GLN A 314 4.07 26.57 -23.12
N ALA A 315 4.30 26.59 -21.80
CA ALA A 315 3.41 26.94 -20.68
C ALA A 315 2.15 26.09 -20.39
N VAL A 316 2.08 25.61 -19.14
CA VAL A 316 0.87 25.04 -18.50
C VAL A 316 0.03 26.20 -17.95
N ALA A 317 -1.28 26.17 -18.22
CA ALA A 317 -2.25 27.23 -17.91
C ALA A 317 -2.53 27.40 -16.40
N ALA A 318 -3.10 28.56 -16.05
CA ALA A 318 -3.31 29.00 -14.67
C ALA A 318 -4.59 28.41 -14.05
N VAL A 319 -4.47 27.78 -12.87
CA VAL A 319 -5.60 27.32 -12.05
C VAL A 319 -6.42 28.52 -11.56
N GLN A 320 -7.74 28.47 -11.76
CA GLN A 320 -8.66 29.55 -11.40
C GLN A 320 -9.07 29.47 -9.92
N ALA A 321 -9.32 30.63 -9.29
CA ALA A 321 -9.91 30.69 -7.97
C ALA A 321 -11.40 30.32 -8.04
N ALA A 322 -11.89 29.53 -7.05
CA ALA A 322 -13.30 29.17 -6.99
C ALA A 322 -14.19 30.43 -6.97
N PRO A 323 -15.27 30.49 -7.76
CA PRO A 323 -16.17 31.64 -7.78
C PRO A 323 -16.82 31.81 -6.40
N SER A 324 -16.93 33.06 -5.92
CA SER A 324 -17.51 33.36 -4.61
C SER A 324 -18.97 32.93 -4.54
N ALA A 325 -19.40 32.36 -3.41
CA ALA A 325 -20.75 31.88 -3.11
C ALA A 325 -21.90 32.92 -3.29
N ALA A 326 -21.60 34.18 -3.66
CA ALA A 326 -22.56 35.24 -3.91
C ALA A 326 -23.35 35.12 -5.23
N GLN A 327 -23.18 34.04 -5.99
CA GLN A 327 -23.97 33.72 -7.20
C GLN A 327 -24.82 32.44 -7.04
N ALA A 328 -25.09 31.99 -5.81
CA ALA A 328 -25.98 30.86 -5.54
C ALA A 328 -27.43 31.19 -5.91
N GLY A 329 -27.85 30.81 -7.11
CA GLY A 329 -29.26 30.73 -7.50
C GLY A 329 -29.98 29.60 -6.77
N ALA A 330 -31.31 29.54 -6.89
CA ALA A 330 -32.23 28.64 -6.17
C ALA A 330 -32.05 27.11 -6.39
N ALA A 331 -30.91 26.66 -6.93
CA ALA A 331 -30.64 25.28 -7.33
C ALA A 331 -30.22 24.32 -6.19
N PRO A 332 -29.36 24.70 -5.22
CA PRO A 332 -29.02 23.80 -4.10
C PRO A 332 -30.25 23.45 -3.24
N ALA A 333 -31.11 24.45 -3.00
CA ALA A 333 -32.33 24.28 -2.21
C ALA A 333 -33.35 23.33 -2.85
N SER A 334 -33.43 23.28 -4.19
CA SER A 334 -34.38 22.41 -4.89
C SER A 334 -33.92 20.94 -4.90
N LEU A 335 -32.61 20.69 -5.05
CA LEU A 335 -32.02 19.35 -4.95
C LEU A 335 -32.10 18.81 -3.52
N ALA A 336 -31.84 19.66 -2.52
CA ALA A 336 -32.01 19.29 -1.11
C ALA A 336 -33.48 18.97 -0.77
N ALA A 337 -34.45 19.69 -1.33
CA ALA A 337 -35.87 19.39 -1.17
C ALA A 337 -36.27 18.06 -1.85
N GLU A 338 -35.74 17.77 -3.04
CA GLU A 338 -35.91 16.49 -3.74
C GLU A 338 -35.29 15.32 -2.95
N ALA A 339 -34.17 15.55 -2.26
CA ALA A 339 -33.55 14.59 -1.36
C ALA A 339 -34.38 14.32 -0.10
N LEU A 340 -34.90 15.37 0.54
CA LEU A 340 -35.81 15.25 1.70
C LEU A 340 -37.11 14.52 1.34
N GLY A 341 -37.66 14.74 0.15
CA GLY A 341 -38.80 13.99 -0.36
C GLY A 341 -38.52 12.48 -0.51
N ARG A 342 -37.32 12.11 -0.97
CA ARG A 342 -36.88 10.71 -1.09
C ARG A 342 -36.61 10.05 0.27
N LEU A 343 -36.04 10.79 1.22
CA LEU A 343 -35.82 10.32 2.60
C LEU A 343 -37.13 10.16 3.40
N ALA A 344 -38.14 10.98 3.12
CA ALA A 344 -39.46 10.90 3.76
C ALA A 344 -40.25 9.63 3.37
N VAL A 345 -39.90 8.96 2.26
CA VAL A 345 -40.51 7.69 1.80
C VAL A 345 -39.86 6.46 2.45
N GLY A 346 -38.91 6.63 3.38
CA GLY A 346 -38.46 5.54 4.27
C GLY A 346 -36.99 5.64 4.67
N GLY A 347 -36.73 6.20 5.86
CA GLY A 347 -35.49 5.97 6.64
C GLY A 347 -34.68 7.22 7.01
N ARG A 348 -34.36 7.36 8.31
CA ARG A 348 -33.63 8.50 8.94
C ARG A 348 -32.16 8.60 8.50
N LEU A 349 -31.57 9.79 8.69
CA LEU A 349 -30.15 10.11 8.49
C LEU A 349 -29.22 9.16 9.27
N PRO A 350 -28.15 8.61 8.65
CA PRO A 350 -27.07 7.93 9.35
C PRO A 350 -26.14 8.98 9.97
N GLY A 351 -26.04 8.99 11.29
CA GLY A 351 -25.23 9.92 12.05
C GLY A 351 -24.98 9.39 13.45
N GLU A 352 -24.40 8.19 13.56
CA GLU A 352 -23.64 7.80 14.74
C GLU A 352 -22.34 7.16 14.24
N ALA A 353 -21.25 7.86 14.55
CA ALA A 353 -19.89 7.45 14.26
C ALA A 353 -19.63 6.00 14.70
N ASN A 354 -18.82 5.29 13.93
CA ASN A 354 -18.17 4.06 14.39
C ASN A 354 -17.44 4.35 15.71
N THR A 355 -18.07 4.03 16.83
CA THR A 355 -17.34 3.89 18.10
C THR A 355 -16.31 2.80 17.90
N ARG A 356 -15.06 3.21 18.06
CA ARG A 356 -13.87 2.37 18.18
C ARG A 356 -14.18 1.03 18.83
N TRP A 357 -13.54 0.01 18.27
CA TRP A 357 -13.20 -1.25 18.91
C TRP A 357 -12.71 -1.00 20.34
N SER A 358 -13.62 -1.01 21.31
CA SER A 358 -13.32 -1.30 22.69
C SER A 358 -13.89 -2.70 22.93
N GLY A 359 -12.98 -3.65 23.07
CA GLY A 359 -13.33 -5.02 23.35
C GLY A 359 -14.02 -5.08 24.70
N GLN A 360 -15.32 -5.36 24.70
CA GLN A 360 -16.02 -6.00 25.79
C GLN A 360 -17.26 -6.68 25.21
N ALA A 361 -17.20 -8.01 25.10
CA ALA A 361 -18.36 -8.83 24.79
C ALA A 361 -19.37 -8.73 25.94
N PRO A 362 -20.68 -8.56 25.68
CA PRO A 362 -21.68 -8.92 26.65
C PRO A 362 -21.90 -10.43 26.61
N ALA A 363 -22.03 -10.98 27.81
CA ALA A 363 -22.08 -12.39 28.14
C ALA A 363 -23.28 -13.14 27.53
N ALA A 364 -23.08 -14.46 27.44
CA ALA A 364 -24.09 -15.46 27.14
C ALA A 364 -25.36 -15.31 27.99
N GLY A 365 -26.51 -15.38 27.32
CA GLY A 365 -27.83 -15.55 27.93
C GLY A 365 -28.63 -16.56 27.13
N ALA A 366 -28.89 -17.70 27.75
CA ALA A 366 -29.61 -18.84 27.19
C ALA A 366 -31.12 -18.57 27.05
N HIS A 367 -31.70 -18.92 25.90
CA HIS A 367 -33.06 -19.42 25.72
C HIS A 367 -33.02 -20.23 24.42
N GLY A 368 -33.28 -21.53 24.38
CA GLY A 368 -34.46 -22.22 24.90
C GLY A 368 -35.24 -22.71 23.69
N ALA A 369 -34.98 -23.96 23.28
CA ALA A 369 -35.68 -24.59 22.18
C ALA A 369 -37.17 -24.78 22.50
N THR A 370 -38.04 -24.36 21.58
CA THR A 370 -39.39 -24.91 21.46
C THR A 370 -39.82 -24.95 20.01
N ALA A 371 -40.08 -26.17 19.54
CA ALA A 371 -40.84 -26.44 18.34
C ALA A 371 -42.31 -26.04 18.53
N MET A 372 -42.94 -25.48 17.49
CA MET A 372 -44.37 -25.64 17.26
C MET A 372 -44.64 -25.73 15.76
N ALA A 373 -45.22 -26.87 15.38
CA ALA A 373 -46.01 -27.02 14.17
C ALA A 373 -47.42 -26.45 14.42
N GLY A 374 -48.05 -25.86 13.41
CA GLY A 374 -49.45 -25.43 13.49
C GLY A 374 -49.91 -24.54 12.34
N ALA A 375 -50.64 -25.15 11.41
CA ALA A 375 -51.33 -24.63 10.23
C ALA A 375 -52.03 -23.26 10.32
N GLY A 376 -52.09 -22.58 9.17
CA GLY A 376 -53.02 -21.49 8.90
C GLY A 376 -53.02 -21.11 7.42
N ALA A 377 -53.84 -21.79 6.62
CA ALA A 377 -54.11 -21.44 5.23
C ALA A 377 -55.11 -20.26 5.15
N ALA A 378 -54.85 -19.30 4.27
CA ALA A 378 -55.89 -18.46 3.67
C ALA A 378 -55.49 -18.10 2.24
N ALA A 379 -56.32 -18.54 1.29
CA ALA A 379 -56.18 -18.38 -0.14
C ALA A 379 -56.55 -16.97 -0.60
N GLY A 380 -55.92 -16.51 -1.69
CA GLY A 380 -56.23 -15.26 -2.37
C GLY A 380 -55.73 -15.24 -3.82
N THR A 381 -56.40 -16.03 -4.66
CA THR A 381 -56.60 -15.83 -6.12
C THR A 381 -55.41 -15.50 -7.01
N ALA A 382 -54.97 -16.51 -7.75
CA ALA A 382 -54.25 -16.36 -9.01
C ALA A 382 -55.14 -15.70 -10.09
N THR A 383 -54.59 -14.68 -10.75
CA THR A 383 -54.96 -14.31 -12.12
C THR A 383 -53.72 -14.47 -12.99
N GLY A 384 -53.78 -15.43 -13.91
CA GLY A 384 -52.67 -15.79 -14.78
C GLY A 384 -52.36 -14.72 -15.82
N GLY A 385 -51.08 -14.45 -15.97
CA GLY A 385 -50.44 -14.03 -17.22
C GLY A 385 -49.10 -14.75 -17.30
N PHE A 386 -48.90 -15.60 -18.32
CA PHE A 386 -47.60 -16.20 -18.62
C PHE A 386 -46.64 -15.13 -19.18
N GLY A 387 -46.26 -14.17 -18.34
CA GLY A 387 -45.09 -13.32 -18.54
C GLY A 387 -43.99 -13.83 -17.63
N LYS A 388 -42.77 -14.01 -18.14
CA LYS A 388 -41.60 -14.20 -17.27
C LYS A 388 -41.62 -13.06 -16.23
N PRO A 389 -41.48 -13.32 -14.92
CA PRO A 389 -41.38 -12.26 -13.92
C PRO A 389 -40.30 -11.27 -14.37
N ALA A 390 -40.63 -9.97 -14.37
CA ALA A 390 -39.71 -8.94 -14.80
C ALA A 390 -38.45 -9.01 -13.92
N LEU A 391 -37.29 -9.09 -14.56
CA LEU A 391 -36.00 -9.06 -13.86
C LEU A 391 -35.85 -7.66 -13.25
N PHE A 392 -35.77 -7.60 -11.92
CA PHE A 392 -35.53 -6.37 -11.20
C PHE A 392 -34.03 -6.23 -10.94
N GLU A 393 -33.46 -5.09 -11.34
CA GLU A 393 -32.04 -4.80 -11.16
C GLU A 393 -31.83 -3.60 -10.24
N VAL A 394 -30.98 -3.77 -9.23
CA VAL A 394 -30.69 -2.70 -8.27
C VAL A 394 -29.24 -2.77 -7.78
N GLY A 395 -28.60 -1.61 -7.64
CA GLY A 395 -27.27 -1.48 -7.06
C GLY A 395 -27.36 -1.42 -5.54
N VAL A 396 -26.49 -2.17 -4.85
CA VAL A 396 -26.47 -2.29 -3.40
C VAL A 396 -25.05 -2.09 -2.87
N SER A 397 -24.92 -1.25 -1.84
CA SER A 397 -23.65 -0.94 -1.19
C SER A 397 -23.79 -0.88 0.34
N PRO A 398 -22.77 -1.28 1.14
CA PRO A 398 -22.81 -1.16 2.59
C PRO A 398 -22.47 0.24 3.11
N GLY A 399 -22.11 1.17 2.21
CA GLY A 399 -21.89 2.59 2.50
C GLY A 399 -21.19 3.32 1.35
N VAL A 400 -21.00 4.63 1.45
CA VAL A 400 -20.33 5.43 0.40
C VAL A 400 -18.82 5.24 0.41
N GLY A 401 -18.22 5.20 1.61
CA GLY A 401 -16.79 4.90 1.84
C GLY A 401 -16.55 3.60 2.62
N ASN A 402 -17.62 2.84 2.90
CA ASN A 402 -17.57 1.55 3.59
C ASN A 402 -17.81 0.42 2.59
N LYS A 403 -16.83 -0.48 2.44
CA LYS A 403 -16.87 -1.67 1.59
C LYS A 403 -17.17 -2.98 2.34
N LYS A 404 -17.35 -2.92 3.65
CA LYS A 404 -17.50 -4.11 4.47
C LYS A 404 -18.98 -4.43 4.66
N PHE A 405 -19.41 -5.55 4.08
CA PHE A 405 -20.70 -6.13 4.40
C PHE A 405 -20.60 -6.89 5.73
N THR A 406 -21.61 -6.74 6.57
CA THR A 406 -21.77 -7.61 7.75
C THR A 406 -22.25 -8.99 7.30
N ALA A 407 -22.05 -10.01 8.16
CA ALA A 407 -22.58 -11.35 7.91
C ALA A 407 -24.10 -11.34 7.67
N ARG A 408 -24.83 -10.48 8.40
CA ARG A 408 -26.28 -10.29 8.26
C ARG A 408 -26.65 -9.71 6.90
N GLN A 409 -25.93 -8.67 6.45
CA GLN A 409 -26.14 -8.08 5.12
C GLN A 409 -25.82 -9.07 4.00
N MET A 410 -24.73 -9.83 4.11
CA MET A 410 -24.39 -10.86 3.12
C MET A 410 -25.43 -11.99 3.09
N ALA A 411 -25.90 -12.43 4.25
CA ALA A 411 -26.95 -13.44 4.34
C ALA A 411 -28.25 -12.93 3.70
N LEU A 412 -28.66 -11.69 3.96
CA LEU A 412 -29.82 -11.08 3.31
C LEU A 412 -29.67 -11.01 1.79
N LEU A 413 -28.51 -10.58 1.29
CA LEU A 413 -28.26 -10.53 -0.16
C LEU A 413 -28.34 -11.91 -0.82
N ALA A 414 -27.78 -12.94 -0.17
CA ALA A 414 -27.87 -14.31 -0.65
C ALA A 414 -29.31 -14.85 -0.60
N GLU A 415 -30.06 -14.52 0.47
CA GLU A 415 -31.47 -14.88 0.62
C GLU A 415 -32.35 -14.24 -0.46
N ILE A 416 -32.14 -12.95 -0.74
CA ILE A 416 -32.89 -12.22 -1.78
C ILE A 416 -32.51 -12.73 -3.18
N ALA A 417 -31.23 -13.01 -3.43
CA ALA A 417 -30.79 -13.56 -4.71
C ALA A 417 -31.41 -14.94 -4.97
N GLY A 418 -31.41 -15.83 -3.97
CA GLY A 418 -31.88 -17.20 -4.12
C GLY A 418 -31.14 -17.96 -5.23
N ASP A 419 -31.77 -19.02 -5.75
CA ASP A 419 -31.18 -19.86 -6.82
C ASP A 419 -31.37 -19.26 -8.23
N ASP A 420 -32.36 -18.37 -8.40
CA ASP A 420 -32.76 -17.79 -9.70
C ASP A 420 -32.25 -16.36 -9.92
N GLY A 421 -31.49 -15.81 -8.97
CA GLY A 421 -30.96 -14.44 -8.99
C GLY A 421 -29.44 -14.38 -9.13
N GLU A 422 -28.94 -13.19 -9.48
CA GLU A 422 -27.52 -12.93 -9.68
C GLU A 422 -27.02 -11.79 -8.79
N LEU A 423 -25.79 -11.93 -8.31
CA LEU A 423 -25.03 -10.91 -7.60
C LEU A 423 -23.77 -10.59 -8.40
N GLU A 424 -23.75 -9.45 -9.09
CA GLU A 424 -22.61 -8.99 -9.90
C GLU A 424 -21.81 -7.94 -9.14
N TYR A 425 -20.54 -8.22 -8.83
CA TYR A 425 -19.65 -7.20 -8.25
C TYR A 425 -19.04 -6.32 -9.34
N THR A 426 -19.23 -5.00 -9.23
CA THR A 426 -18.88 -4.05 -10.29
C THR A 426 -17.59 -3.28 -10.03
N PRO A 427 -16.94 -2.72 -11.08
CA PRO A 427 -15.81 -1.80 -10.93
C PRO A 427 -16.14 -0.51 -10.15
N ASP A 428 -17.43 -0.24 -9.96
CA ASP A 428 -17.95 0.86 -9.14
C ASP A 428 -18.02 0.51 -7.65
N HIS A 429 -17.56 -0.69 -7.27
CA HIS A 429 -17.50 -1.19 -5.90
C HIS A 429 -18.85 -1.35 -5.20
N GLN A 430 -19.89 -1.63 -5.99
CA GLN A 430 -21.22 -2.02 -5.52
C GLN A 430 -21.57 -3.41 -6.07
N ILE A 431 -22.51 -4.08 -5.41
CA ILE A 431 -23.12 -5.32 -5.91
C ILE A 431 -24.38 -4.95 -6.68
N VAL A 432 -24.49 -5.36 -7.93
CA VAL A 432 -25.74 -5.29 -8.69
C VAL A 432 -26.49 -6.59 -8.45
N LEU A 433 -27.65 -6.47 -7.81
CA LEU A 433 -28.59 -7.55 -7.58
C LEU A 433 -29.56 -7.61 -8.76
N ARG A 434 -29.61 -8.74 -9.46
CA ARG A 434 -30.60 -9.02 -10.51
C ARG A 434 -31.47 -10.19 -10.09
N VAL A 435 -32.74 -9.94 -9.79
CA VAL A 435 -33.65 -10.98 -9.28
C VAL A 435 -35.02 -10.92 -9.94
N PRO A 436 -35.65 -12.08 -10.21
CA PRO A 436 -37.07 -12.10 -10.54
C PRO A 436 -37.89 -11.60 -9.35
N CYS A 437 -38.55 -10.46 -9.49
CA CYS A 437 -39.25 -9.83 -8.37
C CYS A 437 -40.67 -9.41 -8.75
N ALA A 438 -41.65 -9.85 -7.97
CA ALA A 438 -43.05 -9.43 -8.12
C ALA A 438 -43.36 -8.12 -7.37
N ASP A 439 -42.63 -7.85 -6.27
CA ASP A 439 -42.79 -6.64 -5.45
C ASP A 439 -41.42 -5.97 -5.18
N PRO A 440 -40.98 -5.06 -6.06
CA PRO A 440 -39.72 -4.35 -5.89
C PRO A 440 -39.68 -3.41 -4.68
N GLU A 441 -40.82 -2.88 -4.23
CA GLU A 441 -40.86 -1.91 -3.13
C GLU A 441 -40.56 -2.60 -1.80
N GLU A 442 -41.15 -3.77 -1.56
CA GLU A 442 -40.87 -4.59 -0.38
C GLU A 442 -39.39 -5.00 -0.32
N LEU A 443 -38.82 -5.41 -1.45
CA LEU A 443 -37.40 -5.80 -1.55
C LEU A 443 -36.48 -4.63 -1.20
N VAL A 444 -36.74 -3.44 -1.77
CA VAL A 444 -35.96 -2.24 -1.46
C VAL A 444 -36.08 -1.86 0.02
N GLY A 445 -37.27 -2.01 0.62
CA GLY A 445 -37.50 -1.83 2.06
C GLY A 445 -36.60 -2.72 2.91
N ARG A 446 -36.60 -4.03 2.63
CA ARG A 446 -35.76 -5.02 3.33
C ARG A 446 -34.27 -4.70 3.27
N LEU A 447 -33.78 -4.27 2.10
CA LEU A 447 -32.38 -3.86 1.93
C LEU A 447 -32.04 -2.63 2.77
N ARG A 448 -32.94 -1.62 2.79
CA ARG A 448 -32.76 -0.40 3.59
C ARG A 448 -32.84 -0.65 5.09
N ASP A 449 -33.66 -1.60 5.54
CA ASP A 449 -33.75 -1.99 6.96
C ASP A 449 -32.41 -2.54 7.49
N GLU A 450 -31.61 -3.19 6.64
CA GLU A 450 -30.23 -3.60 6.94
C GLU A 450 -29.18 -2.51 6.69
N ARG A 451 -29.63 -1.25 6.55
CA ARG A 451 -28.80 -0.06 6.31
C ARG A 451 -27.95 -0.15 5.05
N LEU A 452 -28.40 -0.89 4.03
CA LEU A 452 -27.76 -0.88 2.73
C LEU A 452 -28.20 0.35 1.93
N ILE A 453 -27.26 0.97 1.22
CA ILE A 453 -27.56 2.00 0.23
C ILE A 453 -28.08 1.29 -1.02
N VAL A 454 -29.27 1.67 -1.46
CA VAL A 454 -29.95 1.09 -2.62
C VAL A 454 -30.04 2.13 -3.73
N MET A 455 -29.51 1.79 -4.89
CA MET A 455 -29.34 2.70 -6.02
C MET A 455 -29.97 2.14 -7.30
N PRO A 456 -30.73 2.93 -8.06
CA PRO A 456 -31.20 2.51 -9.38
C PRO A 456 -30.03 2.31 -10.34
N ILE A 457 -30.18 1.36 -11.27
CA ILE A 457 -29.23 1.13 -12.35
C ILE A 457 -29.68 1.89 -13.60
N GLY A 458 -28.74 2.54 -14.30
CA GLY A 458 -29.02 3.28 -15.53
C GLY A 458 -28.40 4.67 -15.54
N ASP A 459 -29.04 5.59 -16.26
CA ASP A 459 -28.59 6.97 -16.44
C ASP A 459 -28.90 7.81 -15.20
N VAL A 460 -28.10 7.61 -14.15
CA VAL A 460 -28.21 8.28 -12.85
C VAL A 460 -26.87 8.83 -12.37
N PHE A 461 -26.93 9.74 -11.39
CA PHE A 461 -25.74 10.21 -10.68
C PHE A 461 -25.32 9.18 -9.62
N LYS A 462 -24.04 8.77 -9.69
CA LYS A 462 -23.44 7.81 -8.77
C LYS A 462 -22.37 8.50 -7.93
N VAL A 463 -22.53 8.49 -6.61
CA VAL A 463 -21.49 9.00 -5.69
C VAL A 463 -20.64 7.85 -5.20
N LYS A 464 -19.32 8.06 -5.23
CA LYS A 464 -18.30 7.08 -4.86
C LYS A 464 -17.26 7.75 -3.96
N ALA A 465 -16.72 7.03 -2.98
CA ALA A 465 -15.68 7.57 -2.12
C ALA A 465 -14.58 6.55 -1.77
N CYS A 466 -13.47 7.07 -1.23
CA CYS A 466 -12.35 6.28 -0.73
C CYS A 466 -12.79 5.13 0.18
N ASP A 467 -12.31 3.92 -0.13
CA ASP A 467 -12.81 2.70 0.50
C ASP A 467 -11.72 1.63 0.76
N PHE A 468 -10.45 1.94 0.43
CA PHE A 468 -9.31 1.02 0.57
C PHE A 468 -8.50 1.20 1.87
N CYS A 469 -8.23 2.45 2.29
CA CYS A 469 -7.44 2.74 3.50
C CYS A 469 -8.28 3.48 4.56
N ASN A 470 -7.85 3.50 5.82
CA ASN A 470 -8.52 4.22 6.91
C ASN A 470 -7.73 5.47 7.36
N MET A 471 -7.05 6.18 6.46
CA MET A 471 -6.19 7.34 6.78
C MET A 471 -7.02 8.61 7.09
N GLU A 472 -6.71 9.80 6.56
CA GLU A 472 -7.45 11.07 6.78
C GLU A 472 -8.89 11.05 6.21
N LYS A 473 -9.73 10.12 6.67
CA LYS A 473 -11.10 9.93 6.21
C LYS A 473 -12.12 10.73 7.01
N ASP A 474 -11.81 11.09 8.25
CA ASP A 474 -12.80 11.65 9.18
C ASP A 474 -13.39 12.97 8.65
N ASP A 475 -12.59 13.81 7.99
CA ASP A 475 -13.04 15.11 7.45
C ASP A 475 -13.79 14.99 6.11
N ALA A 476 -13.55 13.91 5.35
CA ALA A 476 -14.02 13.76 3.97
C ALA A 476 -15.24 12.84 3.82
N VAL A 477 -15.47 11.94 4.78
CA VAL A 477 -16.63 11.05 4.80
C VAL A 477 -17.96 11.83 4.89
N PRO A 478 -18.13 12.86 5.74
CA PRO A 478 -19.40 13.60 5.81
C PRO A 478 -19.79 14.25 4.49
N VAL A 479 -18.82 14.76 3.72
CA VAL A 479 -19.06 15.36 2.40
C VAL A 479 -19.54 14.29 1.40
N ALA A 480 -18.90 13.13 1.38
CA ALA A 480 -19.32 12.02 0.51
C ALA A 480 -20.73 11.50 0.86
N GLU A 481 -21.05 11.40 2.15
CA GLU A 481 -22.38 11.00 2.63
C GLU A 481 -23.45 12.03 2.26
N HIS A 482 -23.16 13.33 2.44
CA HIS A 482 -24.06 14.41 2.01
C HIS A 482 -24.33 14.35 0.50
N LEU A 483 -23.28 14.26 -0.32
CA LEU A 483 -23.43 14.16 -1.77
C LEU A 483 -24.23 12.93 -2.19
N GLN A 484 -24.02 11.78 -1.54
CA GLN A 484 -24.81 10.58 -1.81
C GLN A 484 -26.28 10.78 -1.49
N VAL A 485 -26.61 11.42 -0.36
CA VAL A 485 -27.99 11.70 0.03
C VAL A 485 -28.67 12.66 -0.94
N VAL A 486 -27.98 13.73 -1.31
CA VAL A 486 -28.55 14.79 -2.15
C VAL A 486 -28.61 14.37 -3.62
N LEU A 487 -27.53 13.79 -4.14
CA LEU A 487 -27.35 13.57 -5.59
C LEU A 487 -27.49 12.12 -6.01
N GLY A 488 -27.21 11.16 -5.12
CA GLY A 488 -27.23 9.75 -5.44
C GLY A 488 -28.58 9.29 -6.00
N GLY A 489 -28.54 8.66 -7.17
CA GLY A 489 -29.72 8.02 -7.79
C GLY A 489 -30.65 8.99 -8.51
N LEU A 490 -30.33 10.29 -8.54
CA LEU A 490 -31.05 11.26 -9.37
C LEU A 490 -30.86 10.93 -10.85
N GLN A 491 -31.92 11.14 -11.64
CA GLN A 491 -31.86 10.95 -13.09
C GLN A 491 -30.89 11.95 -13.72
N ALA A 492 -30.01 11.43 -14.57
CA ALA A 492 -29.00 12.19 -15.30
C ALA A 492 -29.25 12.08 -16.82
N PRO A 493 -28.83 13.07 -17.64
CA PRO A 493 -28.86 12.95 -19.10
C PRO A 493 -28.13 11.70 -19.62
N LYS A 494 -27.05 11.34 -18.93
CA LYS A 494 -26.33 10.09 -19.04
C LYS A 494 -25.72 9.76 -17.68
N GLU A 495 -25.56 8.48 -17.37
CA GLU A 495 -24.84 8.03 -16.18
C GLU A 495 -23.55 8.83 -15.96
N THR A 496 -23.41 9.40 -14.76
CA THR A 496 -22.35 10.35 -14.40
C THR A 496 -21.84 10.02 -13.01
N SER A 497 -20.53 9.85 -12.89
CA SER A 497 -19.90 9.52 -11.61
C SER A 497 -19.31 10.74 -10.90
N ILE A 498 -19.58 10.81 -9.59
CA ILE A 498 -19.03 11.80 -8.67
C ILE A 498 -18.14 11.03 -7.70
N ALA A 499 -16.83 11.23 -7.76
CA ALA A 499 -15.88 10.46 -6.98
C ALA A 499 -15.11 11.35 -6.01
N LEU A 500 -15.04 10.93 -4.74
CA LEU A 500 -14.33 11.63 -3.68
C LEU A 500 -13.14 10.82 -3.16
N ASN A 501 -11.96 11.43 -3.21
CA ASN A 501 -10.76 10.94 -2.57
C ASN A 501 -10.52 11.66 -1.24
N GLY A 502 -10.44 10.90 -0.14
CA GLY A 502 -10.20 11.45 1.20
C GLY A 502 -8.77 11.89 1.48
N CYS A 503 -7.84 11.76 0.54
CA CYS A 503 -6.49 12.30 0.68
C CYS A 503 -5.83 12.55 -0.68
N GLY A 504 -4.74 13.32 -0.67
CA GLY A 504 -4.00 13.72 -1.87
C GLY A 504 -3.29 12.58 -2.61
N MET A 505 -3.31 11.34 -2.10
CA MET A 505 -2.78 10.18 -2.82
C MET A 505 -3.66 9.76 -4.00
N ALA A 506 -4.94 10.16 -4.00
CA ALA A 506 -5.90 9.90 -5.07
C ALA A 506 -5.98 8.43 -5.54
N CYS A 507 -5.68 7.44 -4.68
CA CYS A 507 -5.58 6.02 -5.05
C CYS A 507 -6.88 5.39 -5.58
N TYR A 508 -8.02 6.05 -5.34
CA TYR A 508 -9.34 5.64 -5.85
C TYR A 508 -9.56 6.10 -7.30
N GLY A 509 -8.72 7.01 -7.80
CA GLY A 509 -8.80 7.51 -9.15
C GLY A 509 -9.93 8.51 -9.39
N ALA A 510 -10.32 9.33 -8.39
CA ALA A 510 -11.35 10.36 -8.59
C ALA A 510 -11.04 11.31 -9.77
N VAL A 511 -9.74 11.55 -10.04
CA VAL A 511 -9.27 12.35 -11.18
C VAL A 511 -9.55 11.72 -12.56
N LEU A 512 -10.09 10.50 -12.61
CA LEU A 512 -10.46 9.82 -13.87
C LEU A 512 -11.98 9.75 -14.10
N GLU A 513 -12.77 10.22 -13.13
CA GLU A 513 -14.23 10.14 -13.14
C GLU A 513 -14.84 11.44 -13.69
N ASP A 514 -16.15 11.48 -13.98
CA ASP A 514 -16.77 12.65 -14.61
C ASP A 514 -16.62 13.92 -13.75
N ILE A 515 -16.81 13.78 -12.44
CA ILE A 515 -16.58 14.82 -11.43
C ILE A 515 -15.71 14.22 -10.32
N GLY A 516 -14.46 14.70 -10.22
CA GLY A 516 -13.47 14.24 -9.26
C GLY A 516 -13.24 15.26 -8.15
N ILE A 517 -13.23 14.79 -6.90
CA ILE A 517 -12.99 15.61 -5.70
C ILE A 517 -11.82 14.98 -4.95
N VAL A 518 -10.79 15.75 -4.60
CA VAL A 518 -9.63 15.27 -3.85
C VAL A 518 -9.39 16.14 -2.63
N TYR A 519 -9.49 15.56 -1.44
CA TYR A 519 -9.16 16.24 -0.19
C TYR A 519 -7.65 16.38 -0.01
N ARG A 520 -7.17 17.60 0.20
CA ARG A 520 -5.76 17.92 0.41
C ARG A 520 -5.62 19.18 1.26
N LYS A 521 -4.86 19.08 2.37
CA LYS A 521 -4.48 20.23 3.23
C LYS A 521 -5.68 21.06 3.75
N GLY A 522 -6.76 20.40 4.19
CA GLY A 522 -7.93 21.08 4.75
C GLY A 522 -8.90 21.68 3.72
N GLY A 523 -8.68 21.43 2.42
CA GLY A 523 -9.57 21.85 1.35
C GLY A 523 -9.74 20.75 0.28
N TYR A 524 -10.62 21.02 -0.68
CA TYR A 524 -10.99 20.10 -1.74
C TYR A 524 -10.55 20.64 -3.10
N ASP A 525 -9.77 19.85 -3.83
CA ASP A 525 -9.42 20.11 -5.21
C ASP A 525 -10.49 19.46 -6.12
N LEU A 526 -10.97 20.19 -7.13
CA LEU A 526 -12.05 19.80 -8.03
C LEU A 526 -11.52 19.55 -9.45
N PHE A 527 -11.94 18.44 -10.02
CA PHE A 527 -11.60 17.99 -11.36
C PHE A 527 -12.87 17.68 -12.17
N LEU A 528 -12.93 18.11 -13.43
CA LEU A 528 -14.12 17.92 -14.28
C LEU A 528 -13.80 17.28 -15.63
N GLY A 529 -14.72 16.44 -16.10
CA GLY A 529 -14.74 15.91 -17.47
C GLY A 529 -13.84 14.69 -17.70
N GLY A 530 -13.62 13.85 -16.69
CA GLY A 530 -12.85 12.62 -16.86
C GLY A 530 -13.59 11.56 -17.67
N LYS A 531 -12.83 10.67 -18.32
CA LYS A 531 -13.34 9.49 -19.01
C LYS A 531 -12.42 8.30 -18.77
N LYS A 532 -12.89 7.36 -17.95
CA LYS A 532 -12.13 6.18 -17.52
C LYS A 532 -11.92 5.09 -18.58
N PHE A 533 -12.89 4.89 -19.47
CA PHE A 533 -12.90 3.75 -20.40
C PHE A 533 -13.06 4.15 -21.87
N GLY A 534 -12.48 3.34 -22.76
CA GLY A 534 -12.59 3.46 -24.22
C GLY A 534 -11.40 4.19 -24.88
N ARG A 535 -11.37 4.20 -26.21
CA ARG A 535 -10.23 4.71 -27.02
C ARG A 535 -9.80 6.15 -26.70
N ASN A 536 -10.74 6.98 -26.28
CA ASN A 536 -10.50 8.39 -25.95
C ASN A 536 -10.52 8.63 -24.43
N ALA A 537 -10.09 7.65 -23.64
CA ALA A 537 -9.98 7.80 -22.19
C ALA A 537 -8.98 8.93 -21.85
N HIS A 538 -9.33 9.76 -20.87
CA HIS A 538 -8.53 10.88 -20.41
C HIS A 538 -8.87 11.24 -18.97
N ALA A 539 -7.91 11.84 -18.27
CA ALA A 539 -8.13 12.36 -16.93
C ALA A 539 -9.03 13.61 -16.97
N ALA A 540 -9.76 13.83 -15.89
CA ALA A 540 -10.49 15.06 -15.62
C ALA A 540 -9.53 16.24 -15.48
N GLN A 541 -9.97 17.42 -15.90
CA GLN A 541 -9.17 18.64 -15.85
C GLN A 541 -9.24 19.27 -14.46
N PRO A 542 -8.12 19.70 -13.86
CA PRO A 542 -8.14 20.44 -12.60
C PRO A 542 -8.76 21.82 -12.83
N VAL A 543 -9.89 22.12 -12.17
CA VAL A 543 -10.62 23.38 -12.36
C VAL A 543 -10.53 24.32 -11.15
N ALA A 544 -10.32 23.77 -9.95
CA ALA A 544 -10.14 24.55 -8.73
C ALA A 544 -9.34 23.77 -7.69
N GLU A 545 -8.59 24.48 -6.85
CA GLU A 545 -7.85 23.90 -5.73
C GLU A 545 -8.25 24.57 -4.40
N GLY A 546 -8.26 23.79 -3.31
CA GLY A 546 -8.42 24.30 -1.94
C GLY A 546 -9.81 24.84 -1.59
N ILE A 547 -10.88 24.30 -2.19
CA ILE A 547 -12.26 24.68 -1.86
C ILE A 547 -12.59 24.27 -0.42
N PRO A 548 -13.15 25.16 0.43
CA PRO A 548 -13.57 24.80 1.79
C PRO A 548 -14.66 23.70 1.79
N GLY A 549 -14.64 22.82 2.79
CA GLY A 549 -15.61 21.71 2.88
C GLY A 549 -17.08 22.12 2.95
N GLU A 550 -17.37 23.32 3.47
CA GLU A 550 -18.73 23.87 3.50
C GLU A 550 -19.22 24.34 2.12
N GLN A 551 -18.30 24.58 1.16
CA GLN A 551 -18.62 25.12 -0.16
C GLN A 551 -18.56 24.06 -1.26
N ILE A 552 -17.80 22.97 -1.07
CA ILE A 552 -17.62 21.95 -2.12
C ILE A 552 -18.93 21.28 -2.49
N THR A 553 -19.83 21.06 -1.54
CA THR A 553 -21.16 20.48 -1.78
C THR A 553 -21.99 21.38 -2.68
N ASP A 554 -22.06 22.68 -2.37
CA ASP A 554 -22.81 23.67 -3.17
C ASP A 554 -22.25 23.79 -4.58
N VAL A 555 -20.92 23.78 -4.73
CA VAL A 555 -20.25 23.83 -6.03
C VAL A 555 -20.65 22.62 -6.89
N VAL A 556 -20.60 21.41 -6.33
CA VAL A 556 -20.97 20.18 -7.04
C VAL A 556 -22.47 20.16 -7.38
N GLU A 557 -23.32 20.58 -6.44
CA GLU A 557 -24.77 20.69 -6.66
C GLU A 557 -25.10 21.65 -7.82
N ASN A 558 -24.41 22.79 -7.92
CA ASN A 558 -24.58 23.74 -9.02
C ASN A 558 -24.15 23.16 -10.38
N ILE A 559 -23.02 22.44 -10.43
CA ILE A 559 -22.55 21.75 -11.65
C ILE A 559 -23.59 20.74 -12.14
N ILE A 560 -24.14 19.96 -11.21
CA ILE A 560 -25.14 18.93 -11.51
C ILE A 560 -26.46 19.55 -11.96
N ALA A 561 -26.91 20.63 -11.30
CA ALA A 561 -28.11 21.35 -11.70
C ALA A 561 -28.00 21.88 -13.13
N GLU A 562 -26.87 22.52 -13.47
CA GLU A 562 -26.62 23.03 -14.81
C GLU A 562 -26.56 21.90 -15.86
N TYR A 563 -25.96 20.75 -15.51
CA TYR A 563 -25.93 19.59 -16.40
C TYR A 563 -27.31 18.95 -16.60
N LYS A 564 -28.15 18.86 -15.56
CA LYS A 564 -29.54 18.41 -15.69
C LYS A 564 -30.35 19.33 -16.59
N GLU A 565 -30.13 20.65 -16.50
CA GLU A 565 -30.88 21.65 -17.28
C GLU A 565 -30.43 21.72 -18.75
N LYS A 566 -29.12 21.72 -19.00
CA LYS A 566 -28.53 22.02 -20.32
C LYS A 566 -27.99 20.79 -21.05
N GLY A 567 -27.91 19.64 -20.39
CA GLY A 567 -27.43 18.38 -20.96
C GLY A 567 -28.42 17.79 -21.96
N HIS A 568 -27.93 17.32 -23.10
CA HIS A 568 -28.77 16.63 -24.07
C HIS A 568 -29.00 15.16 -23.64
N PRO A 569 -30.12 14.53 -24.05
CA PRO A 569 -30.34 13.11 -23.79
C PRO A 569 -29.17 12.25 -24.30
N ASN A 570 -28.69 11.32 -23.47
CA ASN A 570 -27.58 10.41 -23.76
C ASN A 570 -26.22 11.10 -24.01
N GLU A 571 -26.07 12.38 -23.62
CA GLU A 571 -24.80 13.10 -23.64
C GLU A 571 -24.01 12.81 -22.37
N ARG A 572 -22.74 12.36 -22.47
CA ARG A 572 -21.84 12.17 -21.31
C ARG A 572 -21.29 13.51 -20.82
N PHE A 573 -21.02 13.62 -19.52
CA PHE A 573 -20.60 14.87 -18.88
C PHE A 573 -19.35 15.51 -19.50
N HIS A 574 -18.31 14.75 -19.84
CA HIS A 574 -17.12 15.32 -20.52
C HIS A 574 -17.44 15.99 -21.88
N LYS A 575 -18.42 15.46 -22.64
CA LYS A 575 -18.86 16.08 -23.90
C LYS A 575 -19.65 17.36 -23.65
N PHE A 576 -20.50 17.32 -22.63
CA PHE A 576 -21.24 18.49 -22.17
C PHE A 576 -20.29 19.61 -21.75
N PHE A 577 -19.29 19.31 -20.92
CA PHE A 577 -18.31 20.28 -20.44
C PHE A 577 -17.53 20.91 -21.61
N LYS A 578 -17.09 20.09 -22.57
CA LYS A 578 -16.46 20.56 -23.81
C LYS A 578 -17.37 21.43 -24.69
N ARG A 579 -18.65 21.08 -24.80
CA ARG A 579 -19.63 21.79 -25.65
C ARG A 579 -20.02 23.13 -25.08
N VAL A 580 -20.33 23.18 -23.78
CA VAL A 580 -20.78 24.40 -23.11
C VAL A 580 -19.59 25.33 -22.86
N GLY A 581 -18.39 24.78 -22.68
CA GLY A 581 -17.14 25.53 -22.53
C GLY A 581 -16.96 26.15 -21.14
N VAL A 582 -18.05 26.53 -20.46
CA VAL A 582 -18.04 27.01 -19.07
C VAL A 582 -19.20 26.38 -18.30
N VAL A 583 -18.91 25.66 -17.20
CA VAL A 583 -19.92 25.02 -16.34
C VAL A 583 -19.69 25.47 -14.90
N ALA A 584 -20.72 26.03 -14.26
CA ALA A 584 -20.67 26.62 -12.92
C ALA A 584 -19.49 27.61 -12.72
N GLY A 585 -19.09 28.30 -13.80
CA GLY A 585 -17.96 29.24 -13.81
C GLY A 585 -16.59 28.62 -14.11
N PHE A 586 -16.48 27.30 -14.25
CA PHE A 586 -15.24 26.61 -14.59
C PHE A 586 -15.11 26.43 -16.10
N HIS A 587 -13.92 26.72 -16.63
CA HIS A 587 -13.65 26.67 -18.07
C HIS A 587 -13.11 25.31 -18.51
N HIS A 588 -13.59 24.82 -19.66
CA HIS A 588 -13.02 23.66 -20.33
C HIS A 588 -11.83 24.07 -21.20
N GLU A 589 -10.68 23.43 -21.00
CA GLU A 589 -9.50 23.60 -21.83
C GLU A 589 -9.35 22.43 -22.81
N ASP A 590 -9.17 22.71 -24.10
CA ASP A 590 -8.86 21.67 -25.08
C ASP A 590 -7.41 21.18 -24.89
N ALA A 591 -7.24 20.01 -24.27
CA ALA A 591 -5.94 19.35 -24.23
C ALA A 591 -5.54 18.86 -25.64
N PRO A 592 -4.25 18.97 -26.03
CA PRO A 592 -3.78 18.44 -27.31
C PRO A 592 -3.99 16.92 -27.36
N ALA A 593 -4.77 16.45 -28.34
CA ALA A 593 -5.07 15.04 -28.54
C ALA A 593 -3.76 14.25 -28.69
N THR A 594 -3.37 13.51 -27.66
CA THR A 594 -2.12 12.75 -27.67
C THR A 594 -2.39 11.39 -28.32
N VAL A 595 -2.09 11.33 -29.62
CA VAL A 595 -1.77 10.14 -30.44
C VAL A 595 -2.91 9.15 -30.75
N GLU A 596 -3.16 8.98 -32.05
CA GLU A 596 -3.84 7.81 -32.61
C GLU A 596 -3.03 6.54 -32.32
N VAL A 597 -3.56 5.69 -31.44
CA VAL A 597 -3.13 4.29 -31.37
C VAL A 597 -4.15 3.47 -32.15
N ASN A 598 -3.75 2.97 -33.32
CA ASN A 598 -4.42 1.84 -33.98
C ASN A 598 -4.05 0.56 -33.22
N ALA A 599 -4.77 0.29 -32.13
CA ALA A 599 -4.83 -1.06 -31.59
C ALA A 599 -6.05 -1.74 -32.21
N VAL A 600 -5.79 -2.61 -33.18
CA VAL A 600 -6.72 -3.69 -33.51
C VAL A 600 -6.82 -4.55 -32.25
N CYS A 601 -7.95 -4.51 -31.57
CA CYS A 601 -8.29 -5.42 -30.49
C CYS A 601 -9.57 -6.13 -30.92
N GLY A 602 -9.45 -7.42 -31.27
CA GLY A 602 -10.55 -8.28 -31.67
C GLY A 602 -10.28 -9.06 -32.97
N ASP A 603 -9.31 -9.97 -32.94
CA ASP A 603 -9.49 -11.38 -33.32
C ASP A 603 -8.94 -12.23 -32.17
#